data_AF-A0A5D3CK92-F1
#
_entry.id   AF-A0A5D3CK92-F1
#
_cell.length_a   1.000
_cell.length_b   1.000
_cell.length_c   1.000
_cell.angle_alpha   90.00
_cell.angle_beta   90.00
_cell.angle_gamma   90.00
#
_symmetry.space_group_name_H-M   'P 1'
#
loop_
_entity.id
_entity.type
_entity.pdbx_description
1 polymer ?
#
loop_
_entity_poly.entity_id
_entity_poly.type
_entity_poly.pdbx_seq_one_letter_code
_entity_poly.pdbx_strand_id
1 'polypeptide(L)'
;MVQPTLRQKVIVAQSNDPYLVEKRCLAEAGQAVEFSISSDGGLLFERRICVPTDSAIKTELLTEAHSSPFSMHPGSTKMYQNLKRVYWWRNMKREAAEIVSKCWVCQQVKAPRQKPVAIRVVVDKLTKSAHFIPRKSTYTTSKWTQLYLSEIVRLHGVPVSIVSDRDARFTSKFWKGLQAATGTRLDFSTAFHPQTEGQTARLNQVFLSSSTLNHEIILLLLPSLFSQSALKVWMEKDGGKK
;
A
#
# COMPACT_ATOMS: atom_id res chain seq x y z
N MET A 1 19.26 46.53 -1.24
CA MET A 1 18.06 46.28 -0.40
C MET A 1 18.17 44.88 0.16
N VAL A 2 18.32 44.73 1.48
CA VAL A 2 18.43 43.41 2.13
C VAL A 2 17.04 42.81 2.25
N GLN A 3 16.83 41.61 1.71
CA GLN A 3 15.55 40.90 1.86
C GLN A 3 15.32 40.59 3.35
N PRO A 4 14.15 40.91 3.91
CA PRO A 4 13.86 40.59 5.31
C PRO A 4 13.89 39.08 5.51
N THR A 5 14.51 38.64 6.61
CA THR A 5 14.57 37.22 6.96
C THR A 5 13.15 36.67 7.18
N LEU A 6 12.96 35.37 6.96
CA LEU A 6 11.66 34.71 7.15
C LEU A 6 11.14 34.92 8.59
N ARG A 7 12.04 34.94 9.56
CA ARG A 7 11.76 35.28 10.96
C ARG A 7 11.18 36.69 11.11
N GLN A 8 11.78 37.70 10.46
CA GLN A 8 11.28 39.06 10.51
C GLN A 8 9.91 39.21 9.84
N LYS A 9 9.70 38.51 8.70
CA LYS A 9 8.39 38.49 8.02
C LYS A 9 7.30 37.93 8.94
N VAL A 10 7.58 36.83 9.63
CA VAL A 10 6.65 36.22 10.60
C VAL A 10 6.29 37.23 11.68
N ILE A 11 7.27 37.93 12.27
CA ILE A 11 7.05 38.89 13.37
C ILE A 11 6.22 40.09 12.91
N VAL A 12 6.55 40.67 11.76
CA VAL A 12 5.80 41.79 11.18
C VAL A 12 4.34 41.39 10.94
N ALA A 13 4.07 40.17 10.49
CA ALA A 13 2.72 39.71 10.24
C ALA A 13 1.93 39.33 11.49
N GLN A 14 2.55 39.25 12.68
CA GLN A 14 1.82 38.99 13.93
C GLN A 14 0.81 40.08 14.26
N SER A 15 1.06 41.33 13.86
CA SER A 15 0.11 42.44 14.08
C SER A 15 -1.18 42.30 13.28
N ASN A 16 -1.18 41.49 12.21
CA ASN A 16 -2.35 41.26 11.36
C ASN A 16 -3.23 40.11 11.86
N ASP A 17 -2.79 39.33 12.85
CA ASP A 17 -3.55 38.22 13.41
C ASP A 17 -4.23 38.64 14.74
N PRO A 18 -5.55 38.81 14.77
CA PRO A 18 -6.27 39.26 15.97
C PRO A 18 -6.02 38.38 17.20
N TYR A 19 -5.85 37.07 17.01
CA TYR A 19 -5.56 36.16 18.11
C TYR A 19 -4.16 36.39 18.69
N LEU A 20 -3.15 36.64 17.84
CA LEU A 20 -1.81 36.94 18.32
C LEU A 20 -1.72 38.33 18.93
N VAL A 21 -2.47 39.30 18.44
CA VAL A 21 -2.58 40.64 19.04
C VAL A 21 -3.18 40.55 20.45
N GLU A 22 -4.27 39.81 20.63
CA GLU A 22 -4.88 39.57 21.94
C GLU A 22 -3.88 38.94 22.92
N LYS A 23 -3.15 37.90 22.49
CA LYS A 23 -2.16 37.22 23.34
C LYS A 23 -0.93 38.08 23.63
N ARG A 24 -0.54 38.97 22.72
CA ARG A 24 0.50 39.98 22.96
C ARG A 24 0.09 40.93 24.09
N CYS A 25 -1.12 41.49 24.05
CA CYS A 25 -1.60 42.39 25.12
C CYS A 25 -1.60 41.71 26.49
N LEU A 26 -2.01 40.44 26.56
CA LEU A 26 -1.96 39.67 27.82
C LEU A 26 -0.53 39.39 28.31
N ALA A 27 0.41 39.16 27.40
CA ALA A 27 1.81 38.98 27.74
C ALA A 27 2.45 40.27 28.26
N GLU A 28 2.13 41.41 27.64
CA GLU A 28 2.57 42.75 28.08
C GLU A 28 1.97 43.13 29.44
N ALA A 29 0.72 42.75 29.70
CA ALA A 29 0.05 42.93 30.99
C ALA A 29 0.55 41.97 32.09
N GLY A 30 1.48 41.05 31.79
CA GLY A 30 1.98 40.04 32.74
C GLY A 30 0.97 38.96 33.12
N GLN A 31 -0.14 38.84 32.38
CA GLN A 31 -1.24 37.92 32.66
C GLN A 31 -1.09 36.56 31.95
N ALA A 32 -0.19 36.45 30.97
CA ALA A 32 0.04 35.22 30.21
C ALA A 32 1.35 34.54 30.61
N VAL A 33 1.26 33.41 31.33
CA VAL A 33 2.43 32.65 31.80
C VAL A 33 3.17 31.94 30.65
N GLU A 34 2.44 31.52 29.61
CA GLU A 34 2.99 30.73 28.50
C GLU A 34 3.52 31.59 27.34
N PHE A 35 3.13 32.87 27.30
CA PHE A 35 3.49 33.80 26.24
C PHE A 35 4.51 34.83 26.71
N SER A 36 5.48 35.14 25.86
CA SER A 36 6.49 36.17 26.17
C SER A 36 6.84 36.98 24.92
N ILE A 37 7.40 38.17 25.13
CA ILE A 37 7.88 39.03 24.05
C ILE A 37 9.39 38.87 23.92
N SER A 38 9.85 38.61 22.70
CA SER A 38 11.26 38.52 22.34
C SER A 38 11.88 39.92 22.22
N SER A 39 13.22 40.01 22.31
CA SER A 39 13.96 41.29 22.22
C SER A 39 13.75 42.05 20.91
N ASP A 40 13.40 41.33 19.83
CA ASP A 40 13.10 41.86 18.52
C ASP A 40 11.59 42.08 18.27
N GLY A 41 10.80 42.08 19.35
CA GLY A 41 9.38 42.42 19.32
C GLY A 41 8.45 41.28 18.89
N GLY A 42 8.97 40.07 18.66
CA GLY A 42 8.17 38.89 18.32
C GLY A 42 7.47 38.27 19.53
N LEU A 43 6.20 37.91 19.38
CA LEU A 43 5.46 37.10 20.35
C LEU A 43 5.92 35.65 20.30
N LEU A 44 6.23 35.10 21.47
CA LEU A 44 6.67 33.72 21.67
C LEU A 44 5.63 32.94 22.50
N PHE A 45 5.50 31.65 22.21
CA PHE A 45 4.79 30.66 23.02
C PHE A 45 5.78 29.56 23.43
N GLU A 46 5.98 29.32 24.73
CA GLU A 46 6.99 28.37 25.24
C GLU A 46 8.39 28.58 24.60
N ARG A 47 8.83 29.82 24.42
CA ARG A 47 10.09 30.20 23.73
C ARG A 47 10.14 29.92 22.23
N ARG A 48 9.01 29.63 21.58
CA ARG A 48 8.89 29.45 20.12
C ARG A 48 8.15 30.61 19.49
N ILE A 49 8.55 31.05 18.32
CA ILE A 49 7.93 32.16 17.60
C ILE A 49 6.53 31.76 17.13
N CYS A 50 5.53 32.54 17.53
CA CYS A 50 4.16 32.36 17.09
C CYS A 50 4.03 32.71 15.61
N VAL A 51 3.59 31.76 14.80
CA VAL A 51 3.33 31.99 13.37
C VAL A 51 1.87 32.42 13.20
N PRO A 52 1.60 33.55 12.52
CA PRO A 52 0.25 34.02 12.20
C PRO A 52 -0.57 33.01 11.41
N THR A 53 -1.88 33.20 11.41
CA THR A 53 -2.83 32.37 10.64
C THR A 53 -2.68 32.54 9.13
N ASP A 54 -1.98 33.59 8.68
CA ASP A 54 -1.65 33.88 7.28
C ASP A 54 -1.09 32.64 6.54
N SER A 55 -1.82 32.21 5.50
CA SER A 55 -1.47 31.03 4.71
C SER A 55 -0.21 31.22 3.89
N ALA A 56 0.12 32.43 3.43
CA ALA A 56 1.32 32.68 2.63
C ALA A 56 2.58 32.45 3.46
N ILE A 57 2.60 32.97 4.70
CA ILE A 57 3.75 32.81 5.61
C ILE A 57 3.93 31.36 6.03
N LYS A 58 2.84 30.68 6.37
CA LYS A 58 2.87 29.25 6.69
C LYS A 58 3.38 28.42 5.50
N THR A 59 2.90 28.73 4.30
CA THR A 59 3.32 28.03 3.07
C THR A 59 4.80 28.27 2.79
N GLU A 60 5.30 29.49 2.95
CA GLU A 60 6.72 29.82 2.78
C GLU A 60 7.59 29.04 3.79
N LEU A 61 7.22 29.04 5.08
CA LEU A 61 7.89 28.25 6.13
C LEU A 61 7.94 26.75 5.84
N LEU A 62 6.79 26.18 5.48
CA LEU A 62 6.68 24.77 5.20
C LEU A 62 7.39 24.38 3.91
N THR A 63 7.36 25.25 2.89
CA THR A 63 8.05 25.03 1.61
C THR A 63 9.56 25.12 1.78
N GLU A 64 10.08 26.10 2.53
CA GLU A 64 11.51 26.18 2.85
C GLU A 64 11.97 24.94 3.62
N ALA A 65 11.22 24.54 4.64
CA ALA A 65 11.55 23.36 5.44
C ALA A 65 11.47 22.02 4.67
N HIS A 66 10.73 21.98 3.56
CA HIS A 66 10.51 20.76 2.78
C HIS A 66 11.35 20.69 1.49
N SER A 67 11.42 21.80 0.76
CA SER A 67 11.87 21.87 -0.63
C SER A 67 13.07 22.81 -0.85
N SER A 68 13.68 23.34 0.21
CA SER A 68 14.95 24.07 0.09
C SER A 68 16.01 23.16 -0.56
N PRO A 69 16.97 23.69 -1.34
CA PRO A 69 18.01 22.89 -1.99
C PRO A 69 18.81 21.99 -1.04
N PHE A 70 18.87 22.35 0.24
CA PHE A 70 19.54 21.59 1.30
C PHE A 70 18.61 20.64 2.07
N SER A 71 17.30 20.74 1.85
CA SER A 71 16.28 19.91 2.47
C SER A 71 16.10 18.62 1.66
N MET A 72 16.48 17.49 2.24
CA MET A 72 16.28 16.15 1.65
C MET A 72 14.81 15.68 1.72
N HIS A 73 13.86 16.53 1.33
CA HIS A 73 12.42 16.25 1.35
C HIS A 73 11.96 15.47 2.60
N PRO A 74 12.18 16.04 3.81
CA PRO A 74 11.89 15.32 5.04
C PRO A 74 10.41 14.94 5.11
N GLY A 75 10.15 13.71 5.58
CA GLY A 75 8.79 13.27 5.88
C GLY A 75 8.13 14.17 6.94
N SER A 76 6.80 14.19 6.96
CA SER A 76 6.00 15.12 7.78
C SER A 76 6.36 15.14 9.26
N THR A 77 6.69 13.99 9.84
CA THR A 77 7.10 13.89 11.25
C THR A 77 8.45 14.58 11.50
N LYS A 78 9.44 14.34 10.63
CA LYS A 78 10.76 14.96 10.76
C LYS A 78 10.69 16.46 10.54
N MET A 79 9.91 16.88 9.54
CA MET A 79 9.67 18.30 9.25
C MET A 79 9.02 19.02 10.44
N TYR A 80 7.96 18.44 11.02
CA TYR A 80 7.33 18.97 12.23
C TYR A 80 8.31 19.10 13.41
N GLN A 81 9.14 18.08 13.66
CA GLN A 81 10.11 18.12 14.75
C GLN A 81 11.18 19.20 14.56
N ASN A 82 11.61 19.43 13.31
CA ASN A 82 12.55 20.49 12.99
C ASN A 82 11.91 21.88 13.20
N LEU A 83 10.71 22.11 12.67
CA LEU A 83 10.00 23.39 12.79
C LEU A 83 9.63 23.71 14.24
N LYS A 84 9.18 22.71 15.01
CA LYS A 84 8.79 22.86 16.42
C LYS A 84 9.91 23.41 17.32
N ARG A 85 11.18 23.33 16.91
CA ARG A 85 12.28 23.91 17.68
C ARG A 85 12.22 25.43 17.75
N VAL A 86 11.69 26.08 16.71
CA VAL A 86 11.74 27.53 16.55
C VAL A 86 10.35 28.15 16.45
N TYR A 87 9.40 27.45 15.83
CA TYR A 87 8.08 28.00 15.48
C TYR A 87 6.94 27.23 16.15
N TRP A 88 5.81 27.92 16.33
CA TRP A 88 4.58 27.35 16.85
C TRP A 88 3.34 27.98 16.21
N TRP A 89 2.35 27.15 15.87
CA TRP A 89 0.98 27.56 15.53
C TRP A 89 -0.02 26.41 15.68
N ARG A 90 -1.32 26.75 15.71
CA ARG A 90 -2.41 25.76 15.76
C ARG A 90 -2.41 24.92 14.49
N ASN A 91 -2.56 23.60 14.65
CA ASN A 91 -2.57 22.62 13.55
C ASN A 91 -1.27 22.46 12.75
N MET A 92 -0.11 22.93 13.26
CA MET A 92 1.20 22.80 12.59
C MET A 92 1.51 21.37 12.12
N LYS A 93 1.21 20.35 12.93
CA LYS A 93 1.45 18.94 12.56
C LYS A 93 0.62 18.49 11.35
N ARG A 94 -0.63 18.97 11.26
CA ARG A 94 -1.55 18.66 10.16
C ARG A 94 -1.11 19.35 8.88
N GLU A 95 -0.81 20.66 8.96
CA GLU A 95 -0.34 21.44 7.81
C GLU A 95 1.01 20.91 7.28
N ALA A 96 1.91 20.47 8.18
CA ALA A 96 3.14 19.78 7.79
C ALA A 96 2.88 18.46 7.03
N ALA A 97 1.89 17.67 7.46
CA ALA A 97 1.51 16.46 6.73
C ALA A 97 0.92 16.77 5.36
N GLU A 98 0.13 17.84 5.26
CA GLU A 98 -0.52 18.26 4.02
C GLU A 98 0.49 18.67 2.94
N ILE A 99 1.52 19.46 3.28
CA ILE A 99 2.53 19.86 2.29
C ILE A 99 3.34 18.66 1.76
N VAL A 100 3.75 17.76 2.67
CA VAL A 100 4.47 16.54 2.26
C VAL A 100 3.58 15.63 1.43
N SER A 101 2.27 15.60 1.71
CA SER A 101 1.33 14.80 0.92
C SER A 101 1.14 15.32 -0.50
N LYS A 102 1.32 16.63 -0.74
CA LYS A 102 1.20 17.27 -2.06
C LYS A 102 2.51 17.29 -2.86
N CYS A 103 3.63 16.87 -2.28
CA CYS A 103 4.94 16.87 -2.94
C CYS A 103 5.08 15.70 -3.92
N TRP A 104 5.23 16.00 -5.21
CA TRP A 104 5.42 15.00 -6.27
C TRP A 104 6.68 14.13 -6.10
N VAL A 105 7.79 14.71 -5.63
CA VAL A 105 9.04 13.98 -5.35
C VAL A 105 8.81 12.96 -4.23
N CYS A 106 8.19 13.39 -3.13
CA CYS A 106 7.85 12.49 -2.02
C CYS A 106 6.88 11.39 -2.43
N GLN A 107 5.90 11.70 -3.29
CA GLN A 107 4.92 10.73 -3.75
C GLN A 107 5.57 9.62 -4.59
N GLN A 108 6.53 9.96 -5.46
CA GLN A 108 7.23 8.97 -6.29
C GLN A 108 8.08 7.99 -5.49
N VAL A 109 8.81 8.48 -4.49
CA VAL A 109 9.72 7.63 -3.70
C VAL A 109 8.99 6.83 -2.62
N LYS A 110 7.73 7.14 -2.34
CA LYS A 110 6.95 6.46 -1.31
C LYS A 110 6.52 5.08 -1.82
N ALA A 111 7.32 4.07 -1.48
CA ALA A 111 6.98 2.68 -1.74
C ALA A 111 5.56 2.36 -1.19
N PRO A 112 4.69 1.69 -1.98
CA PRO A 112 3.41 1.21 -1.50
C PRO A 112 3.63 0.35 -0.25
N ARG A 113 3.05 0.74 0.89
CA ARG A 113 3.13 -0.06 2.12
C ARG A 113 2.28 -1.33 2.09
N GLN A 114 1.50 -1.51 1.02
CA GLN A 114 0.68 -2.70 0.85
C GLN A 114 1.53 -3.81 0.25
N LYS A 115 1.54 -4.98 0.89
CA LYS A 115 2.09 -6.19 0.27
C LYS A 115 1.39 -6.38 -1.08
N PRO A 116 2.13 -6.65 -2.17
CA PRO A 116 1.50 -6.97 -3.45
C PRO A 116 0.46 -8.07 -3.23
N VAL A 117 -0.76 -7.82 -3.69
CA VAL A 117 -1.78 -8.88 -3.73
C VAL A 117 -1.27 -9.89 -4.75
N ALA A 118 -1.00 -11.11 -4.32
CA ALA A 118 -0.64 -12.16 -5.26
C ALA A 118 -1.89 -12.47 -6.10
N ILE A 119 -1.78 -12.55 -7.42
CA ILE A 119 -2.89 -12.93 -8.30
C ILE A 119 -2.56 -14.30 -8.87
N ARG A 120 -3.49 -15.25 -8.71
CA ARG A 120 -3.39 -16.57 -9.34
C ARG A 120 -4.18 -16.57 -10.63
N VAL A 121 -3.60 -17.17 -11.67
CA VAL A 121 -4.22 -17.27 -12.98
C VAL A 121 -4.44 -18.75 -13.28
N VAL A 122 -5.69 -19.12 -13.50
CA VAL A 122 -6.07 -20.44 -14.00
C VAL A 122 -6.49 -20.29 -15.44
N VAL A 123 -5.83 -20.99 -16.35
CA VAL A 123 -6.11 -20.90 -17.79
C VAL A 123 -6.73 -22.21 -18.24
N ASP A 124 -7.92 -22.13 -18.83
CA ASP A 124 -8.51 -23.24 -19.57
C ASP A 124 -7.95 -23.27 -20.99
N LYS A 125 -7.25 -24.35 -21.32
CA LYS A 125 -6.64 -24.53 -22.64
C LYS A 125 -7.66 -24.72 -23.76
N LEU A 126 -8.87 -25.19 -23.45
CA LEU A 126 -9.92 -25.44 -24.44
C LEU A 126 -10.61 -24.14 -24.86
N THR A 127 -11.19 -23.41 -23.89
CA THR A 127 -11.90 -22.14 -24.16
C THR A 127 -10.98 -20.94 -24.30
N LYS A 128 -9.69 -21.07 -23.93
CA LYS A 128 -8.73 -19.96 -23.81
C LYS A 128 -9.13 -18.91 -22.78
N SER A 129 -10.09 -19.22 -21.91
CA SER A 129 -10.47 -18.34 -20.80
C SER A 129 -9.42 -18.36 -19.68
N ALA A 130 -9.24 -17.21 -19.04
CA ALA A 130 -8.34 -17.04 -17.90
C ALA A 130 -9.14 -16.53 -16.69
N HIS A 131 -8.99 -17.23 -15.56
CA HIS A 131 -9.60 -16.87 -14.28
C HIS A 131 -8.55 -16.25 -13.37
N PHE A 132 -8.79 -14.99 -12.99
CA PHE A 132 -7.93 -14.24 -12.08
C PHE A 132 -8.48 -14.32 -10.66
N ILE A 133 -7.77 -15.05 -9.79
CA ILE A 133 -8.17 -15.24 -8.39
C ILE A 133 -7.24 -14.43 -7.50
N PRO A 134 -7.73 -13.36 -6.83
CA PRO A 134 -6.91 -12.59 -5.91
C PRO A 134 -6.55 -13.43 -4.68
N ARG A 135 -5.26 -13.44 -4.32
CA ARG A 135 -4.72 -14.21 -3.21
C ARG A 135 -4.18 -13.28 -2.13
N LYS A 136 -4.72 -13.46 -0.92
CA LYS A 136 -4.12 -12.93 0.30
C LYS A 136 -3.08 -13.93 0.81
N SER A 137 -1.96 -13.42 1.32
CA SER A 137 -0.88 -14.25 1.90
C SER A 137 -1.31 -15.08 3.12
N THR A 138 -2.48 -14.77 3.69
CA THR A 138 -3.07 -15.45 4.86
C THR A 138 -3.91 -16.68 4.51
N TYR A 139 -4.12 -17.01 3.23
CA TYR A 139 -4.96 -18.15 2.85
C TYR A 139 -4.28 -19.48 3.14
N THR A 140 -4.95 -20.32 3.92
CA THR A 140 -4.58 -21.73 4.15
C THR A 140 -4.85 -22.57 2.91
N THR A 141 -4.24 -23.77 2.83
CA THR A 141 -4.48 -24.73 1.74
C THR A 141 -5.96 -25.09 1.60
N SER A 142 -6.68 -25.21 2.72
CA SER A 142 -8.13 -25.48 2.71
C SER A 142 -8.92 -24.31 2.12
N LYS A 143 -8.59 -23.06 2.48
CA LYS A 143 -9.25 -21.88 1.90
C LYS A 143 -8.98 -21.76 0.41
N TRP A 144 -7.76 -22.07 -0.01
CA TRP A 144 -7.40 -22.13 -1.43
C TRP A 144 -8.23 -23.18 -2.18
N THR A 145 -8.39 -24.36 -1.60
CA THR A 145 -9.17 -25.46 -2.18
C THR A 145 -10.63 -25.09 -2.34
N GLN A 146 -11.22 -24.43 -1.34
CA GLN A 146 -12.59 -23.93 -1.44
C GLN A 146 -12.76 -22.96 -2.62
N LEU A 147 -11.81 -22.04 -2.81
CA LEU A 147 -11.84 -21.09 -3.94
C LEU A 147 -11.64 -21.80 -5.28
N TYR A 148 -10.74 -22.77 -5.37
CA TYR A 148 -10.58 -23.57 -6.57
C TYR A 148 -11.89 -24.30 -6.93
N LEU A 149 -12.55 -24.90 -5.95
CA LEU A 149 -13.83 -25.58 -6.19
C LEU A 149 -14.94 -24.59 -6.59
N SER A 150 -15.06 -23.45 -5.91
CA SER A 150 -16.13 -22.47 -6.16
C SER A 150 -15.95 -21.66 -7.44
N GLU A 151 -14.71 -21.31 -7.79
CA GLU A 151 -14.43 -20.44 -8.93
C GLU A 151 -14.12 -21.22 -10.20
N ILE A 152 -13.56 -22.42 -10.08
CA ILE A 152 -13.07 -23.17 -11.24
C ILE A 152 -13.91 -24.43 -11.46
N VAL A 153 -13.94 -25.36 -10.50
CA VAL A 153 -14.64 -26.64 -10.68
C VAL A 153 -16.14 -26.45 -10.86
N ARG A 154 -16.73 -25.45 -10.19
CA ARG A 154 -18.15 -25.09 -10.38
C ARG A 154 -18.46 -24.65 -11.82
N LEU A 155 -17.54 -23.94 -12.48
CA LEU A 155 -17.76 -23.39 -13.82
C LEU A 155 -17.39 -24.38 -14.92
N HIS A 156 -16.31 -25.13 -14.72
CA HIS A 156 -15.69 -25.96 -15.77
C HIS A 156 -15.80 -27.47 -15.52
N GLY A 157 -16.31 -27.87 -14.36
CA GLY A 157 -16.26 -29.26 -13.92
C GLY A 157 -14.89 -29.67 -13.39
N VAL A 158 -14.75 -30.95 -13.06
CA VAL A 158 -13.47 -31.50 -12.59
C VAL A 158 -12.55 -31.69 -13.81
N PRO A 159 -11.36 -31.04 -13.80
CA PRO A 159 -10.43 -31.14 -14.92
C PRO A 159 -9.86 -32.55 -15.01
N VAL A 160 -9.64 -33.04 -16.23
CA VAL A 160 -8.97 -34.33 -16.47
C VAL A 160 -7.50 -34.25 -16.09
N SER A 161 -6.84 -33.12 -16.34
CA SER A 161 -5.47 -32.91 -15.86
C SER A 161 -5.13 -31.46 -15.57
N ILE A 162 -4.13 -31.28 -14.70
CA ILE A 162 -3.61 -30.00 -14.24
C ILE A 162 -2.10 -29.97 -14.45
N VAL A 163 -1.60 -28.92 -15.09
CA VAL A 163 -0.17 -28.59 -15.05
C VAL A 163 0.01 -27.40 -14.12
N SER A 164 0.78 -27.58 -13.06
CA SER A 164 1.09 -26.55 -12.07
C SER A 164 2.59 -26.30 -11.98
N ASP A 165 3.01 -25.13 -11.49
CA ASP A 165 4.38 -24.98 -10.99
C ASP A 165 4.62 -25.80 -9.71
N ARG A 166 5.89 -25.80 -9.27
CA ARG A 166 6.36 -26.56 -8.11
C ARG A 166 6.17 -25.82 -6.78
N ASP A 167 5.22 -24.90 -6.65
CA ASP A 167 4.92 -24.27 -5.35
C ASP A 167 4.61 -25.31 -4.27
N ALA A 168 5.06 -25.04 -3.04
CA ALA A 168 4.92 -25.93 -1.88
C ALA A 168 3.46 -26.37 -1.63
N ARG A 169 2.47 -25.56 -2.01
CA ARG A 169 1.05 -25.87 -1.84
C ARG A 169 0.54 -26.88 -2.86
N PHE A 170 1.03 -26.84 -4.10
CA PHE A 170 0.65 -27.82 -5.13
C PHE A 170 1.42 -29.12 -4.99
N THR A 171 2.64 -29.05 -4.47
CA THR A 171 3.44 -30.23 -4.13
C THR A 171 3.04 -30.87 -2.79
N SER A 172 2.16 -30.22 -2.02
CA SER A 172 1.67 -30.71 -0.73
C SER A 172 0.93 -32.04 -0.84
N LYS A 173 1.03 -32.86 0.22
CA LYS A 173 0.30 -34.14 0.32
C LYS A 173 -1.21 -33.95 0.16
N PHE A 174 -1.75 -32.88 0.77
CA PHE A 174 -3.15 -32.54 0.69
C PHE A 174 -3.60 -32.30 -0.76
N TRP A 175 -2.89 -31.45 -1.52
CA TRP A 175 -3.29 -31.12 -2.89
C TRP A 175 -3.17 -32.32 -3.82
N LYS A 176 -2.11 -33.12 -3.69
CA LYS A 176 -1.96 -34.38 -4.43
C LYS A 176 -3.10 -35.35 -4.11
N GLY A 177 -3.48 -35.47 -2.84
CA GLY A 177 -4.60 -36.29 -2.39
C GLY A 177 -5.94 -35.83 -2.95
N LEU A 178 -6.20 -34.51 -2.95
CA LEU A 178 -7.40 -33.93 -3.54
C LEU A 178 -7.50 -34.28 -5.03
N GLN A 179 -6.44 -34.05 -5.80
CA GLN A 179 -6.47 -34.31 -7.25
C GLN A 179 -6.62 -35.82 -7.54
N ALA A 180 -5.96 -36.69 -6.76
CA ALA A 180 -6.14 -38.12 -6.88
C ALA A 180 -7.59 -38.56 -6.58
N ALA A 181 -8.20 -38.01 -5.53
CA ALA A 181 -9.59 -38.31 -5.15
C ALA A 181 -10.60 -37.83 -6.20
N THR A 182 -10.31 -36.73 -6.90
CA THR A 182 -11.16 -36.22 -7.99
C THR A 182 -10.87 -36.89 -9.34
N GLY A 183 -9.91 -37.82 -9.42
CA GLY A 183 -9.52 -38.47 -10.68
C GLY A 183 -8.72 -37.57 -11.63
N THR A 184 -8.19 -36.46 -11.11
CA THR A 184 -7.43 -35.47 -11.88
C THR A 184 -5.95 -35.86 -11.93
N ARG A 185 -5.36 -35.91 -13.13
CA ARG A 185 -3.91 -36.08 -13.28
C ARG A 185 -3.19 -34.76 -12.98
N LEU A 186 -2.32 -34.74 -11.97
CA LEU A 186 -1.53 -33.56 -11.60
C LEU A 186 -0.08 -33.70 -12.09
N ASP A 187 0.29 -32.83 -13.01
CA ASP A 187 1.63 -32.72 -13.59
C ASP A 187 2.30 -31.40 -13.13
N PHE A 188 3.63 -31.40 -13.01
CA PHE A 188 4.39 -30.23 -12.62
C PHE A 188 5.26 -29.72 -13.77
N SER A 189 5.25 -28.41 -14.00
CA SER A 189 6.17 -27.80 -14.97
C SER A 189 7.62 -28.03 -14.54
N THR A 190 8.48 -28.22 -15.54
CA THR A 190 9.93 -28.15 -15.34
C THR A 190 10.28 -26.70 -15.05
N ALA A 191 11.00 -26.45 -13.96
CA ALA A 191 11.49 -25.12 -13.66
C ALA A 191 12.37 -24.67 -14.85
N PHE A 192 11.97 -23.58 -15.51
CA PHE A 192 12.69 -22.93 -16.62
C PHE A 192 12.86 -23.73 -17.92
N HIS A 193 11.75 -24.05 -18.60
CA HIS A 193 11.77 -24.23 -20.05
C HIS A 193 10.57 -23.56 -20.72
N PRO A 194 10.70 -22.34 -21.27
CA PRO A 194 9.61 -21.60 -21.92
C PRO A 194 9.09 -22.23 -23.22
N GLN A 195 9.66 -23.37 -23.65
CA GLN A 195 9.63 -23.79 -25.05
C GLN A 195 8.67 -24.94 -25.37
N THR A 196 7.99 -25.52 -24.39
CA THR A 196 7.08 -26.67 -24.64
C THR A 196 5.59 -26.34 -24.69
N GLU A 197 5.16 -25.10 -24.41
CA GLU A 197 3.77 -24.69 -24.60
C GLU A 197 3.64 -23.25 -25.11
N GLY A 198 3.85 -23.05 -26.41
CA GLY A 198 3.86 -21.72 -27.06
C GLY A 198 2.57 -20.88 -26.92
N GLN A 199 1.45 -21.49 -26.52
CA GLN A 199 0.18 -20.78 -26.31
C GLN A 199 0.07 -20.17 -24.90
N THR A 200 0.54 -20.89 -23.88
CA THR A 200 0.51 -20.43 -22.48
C THR A 200 1.69 -19.49 -22.24
N ALA A 201 2.83 -19.74 -22.88
CA ALA A 201 3.99 -18.86 -22.89
C ALA A 201 3.68 -17.46 -23.45
N ARG A 202 2.82 -17.31 -24.47
CA ARG A 202 2.43 -15.98 -25.01
C ARG A 202 1.48 -15.23 -24.08
N LEU A 203 0.50 -15.91 -23.49
CA LEU A 203 -0.40 -15.30 -22.50
C LEU A 203 0.42 -14.89 -21.26
N ASN A 204 1.31 -15.77 -20.81
CA ASN A 204 2.26 -15.48 -19.76
C ASN A 204 3.17 -14.31 -20.15
N GLN A 205 3.81 -14.25 -21.31
CA GLN A 205 4.67 -13.12 -21.71
C GLN A 205 3.93 -11.76 -21.77
N VAL A 206 2.69 -11.74 -22.26
CA VAL A 206 1.87 -10.51 -22.32
C VAL A 206 1.49 -10.04 -20.91
N PHE A 207 1.20 -10.96 -19.98
CA PHE A 207 0.85 -10.61 -18.59
C PHE A 207 2.08 -10.43 -17.67
N LEU A 208 3.20 -11.11 -17.93
CA LEU A 208 4.46 -11.08 -17.17
C LEU A 208 5.29 -9.81 -17.43
N SER A 209 5.07 -9.12 -18.57
CA SER A 209 5.82 -7.90 -18.92
C SER A 209 5.32 -6.64 -18.20
N SER A 210 4.16 -6.69 -17.53
CA SER A 210 3.49 -5.48 -17.02
C SER A 210 3.29 -5.40 -15.51
N SER A 211 3.66 -6.41 -14.70
CA SER A 211 3.50 -6.28 -13.24
C SER A 211 4.36 -7.22 -12.41
N THR A 212 4.89 -6.68 -11.30
CA THR A 212 5.55 -7.35 -10.17
C THR A 212 4.58 -8.28 -9.43
N LEU A 213 4.17 -9.36 -10.09
CA LEU A 213 3.28 -10.35 -9.53
C LEU A 213 3.98 -11.72 -9.55
N ASN A 214 4.08 -12.34 -8.37
CA ASN A 214 4.48 -13.73 -8.24
C ASN A 214 3.34 -14.59 -8.82
N HIS A 215 3.41 -14.88 -10.11
CA HIS A 215 2.39 -15.65 -10.82
C HIS A 215 2.65 -17.14 -10.65
N GLU A 216 1.65 -17.85 -10.14
CA GLU A 216 1.59 -19.31 -10.15
C GLU A 216 0.47 -19.72 -11.11
N ILE A 217 0.82 -20.35 -12.23
CA ILE A 217 -0.09 -20.66 -13.35
C ILE A 217 -0.53 -22.12 -13.24
N ILE A 218 -1.85 -22.33 -13.13
CA ILE A 218 -2.47 -23.65 -13.19
C ILE A 218 -3.14 -23.78 -14.56
N LEU A 219 -2.67 -24.72 -15.38
CA LEU A 219 -3.27 -25.04 -16.68
C LEU A 219 -4.19 -26.24 -16.54
N LEU A 220 -5.48 -26.04 -16.83
CA LEU A 220 -6.48 -27.10 -16.77
C LEU A 220 -6.74 -27.66 -18.17
N LEU A 221 -6.80 -28.99 -18.26
CA LEU A 221 -7.13 -29.73 -19.47
C LEU A 221 -8.41 -30.54 -19.25
N LEU A 222 -9.34 -30.33 -20.20
CA LEU A 222 -10.57 -31.04 -20.59
C LEU A 222 -11.59 -31.36 -19.48
N PRO A 223 -12.90 -31.22 -19.74
CA PRO A 223 -13.94 -31.63 -18.81
C PRO A 223 -14.02 -33.16 -18.74
N SER A 224 -13.92 -33.72 -17.54
CA SER A 224 -14.48 -35.05 -17.28
C SER A 224 -15.97 -34.88 -16.99
N LEU A 225 -16.82 -35.62 -17.69
CA LEU A 225 -18.23 -35.79 -17.33
C LEU A 225 -18.29 -36.64 -16.06
N PHE A 226 -17.96 -36.06 -14.91
CA PHE A 226 -18.16 -36.69 -13.61
C PHE A 226 -19.13 -35.85 -12.78
N SER A 227 -20.22 -36.49 -12.33
CA SER A 227 -21.29 -35.85 -11.58
C SER A 227 -20.78 -35.24 -10.27
N GLN A 228 -21.18 -34.01 -9.97
CA GLN A 228 -20.81 -33.26 -8.75
C GLN A 228 -21.18 -33.98 -7.43
N SER A 229 -21.99 -35.05 -7.50
CA SER A 229 -22.42 -35.84 -6.35
C SER A 229 -21.26 -36.55 -5.62
N ALA A 230 -20.23 -37.02 -6.32
CA ALA A 230 -19.11 -37.73 -5.70
C ALA A 230 -18.21 -36.82 -4.84
N LEU A 231 -18.06 -35.56 -5.25
CA LEU A 231 -17.19 -34.57 -4.60
C LEU A 231 -17.80 -34.06 -3.28
N LYS A 232 -19.13 -33.98 -3.22
CA LYS A 232 -19.89 -33.62 -2.01
C LYS A 232 -19.78 -34.71 -0.93
N VAL A 233 -19.86 -35.98 -1.34
CA VAL A 233 -19.74 -37.15 -0.44
C VAL A 233 -18.33 -37.27 0.16
N TRP A 234 -17.27 -36.97 -0.59
CA TRP A 234 -15.90 -36.99 -0.06
C TRP A 234 -15.63 -35.85 0.94
N MET A 235 -16.12 -34.64 0.65
CA MET A 235 -16.02 -33.50 1.58
C MET A 235 -16.76 -33.73 2.90
N GLU A 236 -17.89 -34.45 2.87
CA GLU A 236 -18.67 -34.79 4.06
C GLU A 236 -18.09 -35.97 4.85
N LYS A 237 -17.35 -36.91 4.21
CA LYS A 237 -16.82 -38.11 4.89
C LYS A 237 -15.39 -37.99 5.40
N ASP A 238 -14.48 -37.32 4.68
CA ASP A 238 -13.04 -37.42 4.95
C ASP A 238 -12.32 -36.06 5.11
N GLY A 239 -13.00 -34.93 4.96
CA GLY A 239 -12.40 -33.58 5.05
C GLY A 239 -12.01 -33.11 6.46
N GLY A 240 -12.05 -33.97 7.48
CA GLY A 240 -12.01 -33.59 8.89
C GLY A 240 -11.27 -34.51 9.85
N LYS A 241 -10.35 -35.38 9.41
CA LYS A 241 -9.51 -36.15 10.35
C LYS A 241 -8.01 -36.18 9.98
N LYS A 242 -7.28 -35.41 10.79
CA LYS A 242 -5.82 -35.36 11.08
C LYS A 242 -4.89 -34.75 10.04
#